data_AF-A0A512CHU5-F1
#
_entry.id   AF-A0A512CHU5-F1
#
_cell.length_a   1.000
_cell.length_b   1.000
_cell.length_c   1.000
_cell.angle_alpha   90.00
_cell.angle_beta   90.00
_cell.angle_gamma   90.00
#
_symmetry.space_group_name_H-M   'P 1'
#
loop_
_entity.id
_entity.type
_entity.pdbx_description
1 polymer ?
#
loop_
_entity_poly.entity_id
_entity_poly.type
_entity_poly.pdbx_seq_one_letter_code
_entity_poly.pdbx_strand_id
1 'polypeptide(L)'
;MIHWLSYLFTAVLINNSPEPHFQAQTLDDNIQIGYGLAIGDVDGDGKPDILLADKNEFVWYRNGDWKRFVMVKDLTEYDNVCIAARDINGDGMVEVAVGAQWNPGETSNEQKSGSVHYLIRPEDPTKAWEPVKLHHEPTVHRMRWVKANDNLFHLVMLPLHGRGNKGGSGDGVKVIAYEQIDKEGRDWKHWVLDQSMHVTHNMEPVPSETGETLYIGGKEGVKAFSYQDGVWTHKSKDGWLVNEYGFGEIRVGKDAVGNSFLAGVEPFHGPTLSVYTVDKKPFAIENLNRTLLTSAMMQGHGLATADLLNMGEDQIVVGWREANDDGDLGIKMFVPQEDGSWEKHWLDKNDMACEDLKVADLDGDGKPEIIASGRATKNLKIYWNKSY
;
A
#
# COMPACT_ATOMS: atom_id res chain seq x y z
N MET A 1 33.22 17.81 62.00
CA MET A 1 32.14 16.95 61.44
C MET A 1 30.84 17.72 61.55
N ILE A 2 30.23 18.12 60.43
CA ILE A 2 28.79 18.27 60.22
C ILE A 2 28.60 18.45 58.70
N HIS A 3 27.62 17.74 58.18
CA HIS A 3 27.48 17.26 56.81
C HIS A 3 27.01 18.33 55.82
N TRP A 4 27.62 18.36 54.64
CA TRP A 4 27.03 18.95 53.45
C TRP A 4 26.05 17.91 52.87
N LEU A 5 24.74 18.20 52.92
CA LEU A 5 23.75 17.45 52.14
C LEU A 5 23.87 17.90 50.68
N SER A 6 24.50 17.09 49.86
CA SER A 6 24.42 17.20 48.40
C SER A 6 23.08 16.63 47.95
N TYR A 7 22.13 17.49 47.58
CA TYR A 7 20.95 17.05 46.84
C TYR A 7 21.38 16.71 45.41
N LEU A 8 21.48 15.41 45.11
CA LEU A 8 21.53 14.92 43.74
C LEU A 8 20.14 15.13 43.13
N PHE A 9 20.00 16.15 42.29
CA PHE A 9 18.91 16.21 41.34
C PHE A 9 19.18 15.16 40.27
N THR A 10 18.52 14.00 40.37
CA THR A 10 18.34 13.11 39.23
C THR A 10 17.44 13.83 38.24
N ALA A 11 18.03 14.38 37.18
CA ALA A 11 17.27 14.77 36.00
C ALA A 11 16.66 13.49 35.42
N VAL A 12 15.36 13.29 35.62
CA VAL A 12 14.60 12.34 34.83
C VAL A 12 14.54 12.94 33.43
N LEU A 13 15.40 12.49 32.53
CA LEU A 13 15.21 12.69 31.11
C LEU A 13 13.97 11.89 30.75
N ILE A 14 12.82 12.57 30.66
CA ILE A 14 11.66 12.00 29.99
C ILE A 14 12.03 12.02 28.51
N ASN A 15 12.49 10.88 27.99
CA ASN A 15 12.76 10.70 26.58
C ASN A 15 11.39 10.53 25.89
N ASN A 16 10.71 11.65 25.63
CA ASN A 16 9.51 11.62 24.81
C ASN A 16 9.92 11.32 23.38
N SER A 17 9.23 10.37 22.74
CA SER A 17 9.34 10.17 21.29
C SER A 17 9.13 11.50 20.56
N PRO A 18 9.81 11.76 19.42
CA PRO A 18 9.65 12.98 18.65
C PRO A 18 8.18 13.25 18.34
N GLU A 19 7.71 14.49 18.55
CA GLU A 19 6.34 14.86 18.22
C GLU A 19 6.19 15.00 16.70
N PRO A 20 5.24 14.30 16.06
CA PRO A 20 5.02 14.39 14.63
C PRO A 20 4.56 15.78 14.21
N HIS A 21 5.18 16.33 13.17
CA HIS A 21 4.75 17.61 12.60
C HIS A 21 4.69 17.50 11.08
N PHE A 22 3.46 17.57 10.54
CA PHE A 22 3.19 17.46 9.12
C PHE A 22 2.41 18.66 8.62
N GLN A 23 2.85 19.24 7.50
CA GLN A 23 2.15 20.34 6.84
C GLN A 23 1.36 19.82 5.64
N ALA A 24 0.03 19.90 5.70
CA ALA A 24 -0.82 19.50 4.60
C ALA A 24 -0.78 20.50 3.42
N GLN A 25 -0.73 19.98 2.21
CA GLN A 25 -0.92 20.68 0.95
C GLN A 25 -1.96 19.90 0.12
N THR A 26 -3.03 20.56 -0.27
CA THR A 26 -3.93 20.04 -1.30
C THR A 26 -3.26 20.16 -2.66
N LEU A 27 -3.04 19.03 -3.32
CA LEU A 27 -2.44 18.95 -4.65
C LEU A 27 -3.50 19.06 -5.75
N ASP A 28 -4.63 18.36 -5.58
CA ASP A 28 -5.78 18.43 -6.48
C ASP A 28 -7.08 18.21 -5.68
N ASP A 29 -8.05 19.12 -5.81
CA ASP A 29 -9.40 19.04 -5.23
C ASP A 29 -10.52 18.92 -6.28
N ASN A 30 -10.13 18.65 -7.54
CA ASN A 30 -11.03 18.54 -8.68
C ASN A 30 -11.11 17.11 -9.24
N ILE A 31 -10.45 16.15 -8.61
CA ILE A 31 -10.59 14.72 -8.95
C ILE A 31 -12.05 14.27 -8.72
N GLN A 32 -12.52 13.31 -9.50
CA GLN A 32 -13.86 12.76 -9.31
C GLN A 32 -13.89 11.69 -8.23
N ILE A 33 -12.86 10.85 -8.17
CA ILE A 33 -12.52 9.96 -7.06
C ILE A 33 -11.01 9.95 -6.86
N GLY A 34 -10.54 9.80 -5.62
CA GLY A 34 -9.18 9.37 -5.35
C GLY A 34 -9.19 7.92 -4.93
N TYR A 35 -8.77 6.99 -5.80
CA TYR A 35 -8.76 5.57 -5.47
C TYR A 35 -7.34 5.03 -5.21
N GLY A 36 -6.67 4.46 -6.20
CA GLY A 36 -5.32 3.90 -6.03
C GLY A 36 -4.22 4.93 -6.27
N LEU A 37 -3.16 4.89 -5.46
CA LEU A 37 -1.95 5.68 -5.64
C LEU A 37 -0.76 4.82 -6.04
N ALA A 38 0.13 5.39 -6.86
CA ALA A 38 1.48 4.88 -7.07
C ALA A 38 2.48 6.04 -7.06
N ILE A 39 3.74 5.73 -6.75
CA ILE A 39 4.83 6.70 -6.69
C ILE A 39 5.96 6.19 -7.57
N GLY A 40 6.59 7.09 -8.34
CA GLY A 40 7.74 6.76 -9.16
C GLY A 40 8.11 7.87 -10.14
N ASP A 41 9.35 7.89 -10.59
CA ASP A 41 9.83 8.85 -11.60
C ASP A 41 9.27 8.50 -12.98
N VAL A 42 8.42 9.35 -13.55
CA VAL A 42 7.75 9.09 -14.83
C VAL A 42 8.52 9.64 -16.03
N ASP A 43 9.31 10.70 -15.84
CA ASP A 43 10.01 11.41 -16.92
C ASP A 43 11.55 11.37 -16.86
N GLY A 44 12.11 10.67 -15.88
CA GLY A 44 13.52 10.38 -15.74
C GLY A 44 14.32 11.54 -15.14
N ASP A 45 13.65 12.44 -14.41
CA ASP A 45 14.29 13.61 -13.81
C ASP A 45 14.92 13.34 -12.43
N GLY A 46 14.78 12.11 -11.94
CA GLY A 46 15.30 11.61 -10.67
C GLY A 46 14.40 11.91 -9.47
N LYS A 47 13.22 12.51 -9.65
CA LYS A 47 12.27 12.79 -8.56
C LYS A 47 11.09 11.84 -8.60
N PRO A 48 10.62 11.34 -7.44
CA PRO A 48 9.41 10.55 -7.41
C PRO A 48 8.18 11.40 -7.71
N ASP A 49 7.41 11.01 -8.71
CA ASP A 49 6.13 11.62 -9.03
C ASP A 49 4.96 10.93 -8.34
N ILE A 50 3.78 11.55 -8.38
CA ILE A 50 2.54 10.98 -7.87
C ILE A 50 1.65 10.54 -9.03
N LEU A 51 1.18 9.29 -9.00
CA LEU A 51 0.22 8.76 -9.95
C LEU A 51 -1.08 8.39 -9.23
N LEU A 52 -2.21 8.67 -9.87
CA LEU A 52 -3.55 8.48 -9.30
C LEU A 52 -4.47 7.76 -10.28
N ALA A 53 -5.22 6.78 -9.75
CA ALA A 53 -6.44 6.28 -10.38
C ALA A 53 -7.63 7.18 -9.98
N ASP A 54 -7.95 8.15 -10.84
CA ASP A 54 -9.20 8.92 -10.79
C ASP A 54 -10.31 8.12 -11.49
N LYS A 55 -11.54 8.63 -11.53
CA LYS A 55 -12.74 7.87 -11.90
C LYS A 55 -12.64 7.28 -13.30
N ASN A 56 -12.35 8.14 -14.27
CA ASN A 56 -12.21 7.77 -15.68
C ASN A 56 -10.85 8.15 -16.25
N GLU A 57 -9.93 8.67 -15.43
CA GLU A 57 -8.58 9.07 -15.84
C GLU A 57 -7.53 8.39 -14.96
N PHE A 58 -6.44 7.95 -15.56
CA PHE A 58 -5.18 7.71 -14.84
C PHE A 58 -4.28 8.92 -15.04
N VAL A 59 -3.82 9.48 -13.93
CA VAL A 59 -3.25 10.81 -13.88
C VAL A 59 -1.87 10.75 -13.28
N TRP A 60 -0.95 11.52 -13.84
CA TRP A 60 0.39 11.76 -13.33
C TRP A 60 0.52 13.23 -12.89
N TYR A 61 1.03 13.46 -11.68
CA TYR A 61 1.40 14.77 -11.15
C TYR A 61 2.92 14.82 -11.04
N ARG A 62 3.54 15.60 -11.92
CA ARG A 62 4.99 15.69 -11.99
C ARG A 62 5.57 16.48 -10.82
N ASN A 63 6.53 15.91 -10.12
CA ASN A 63 7.21 16.54 -9.01
C ASN A 63 8.03 17.76 -9.47
N GLY A 64 8.08 18.80 -8.64
CA GLY A 64 8.76 20.07 -8.91
C GLY A 64 7.83 21.17 -9.42
N ASP A 65 6.93 20.87 -10.38
CA ASP A 65 5.91 21.83 -10.84
C ASP A 65 4.46 21.39 -10.60
N TRP A 66 4.26 20.16 -10.12
CA TRP A 66 2.98 19.56 -9.77
C TRP A 66 1.95 19.60 -10.90
N LYS A 67 2.40 19.67 -12.15
CA LYS A 67 1.50 19.68 -13.30
C LYS A 67 0.83 18.32 -13.46
N ARG A 68 -0.48 18.39 -13.72
CA ARG A 68 -1.36 17.26 -13.97
C ARG A 68 -1.31 16.86 -15.45
N PHE A 69 -1.00 15.59 -15.73
CA PHE A 69 -1.03 14.98 -17.05
C PHE A 69 -1.97 13.77 -17.06
N VAL A 70 -2.88 13.72 -18.03
CA VAL A 70 -3.75 12.56 -18.22
C VAL A 70 -3.00 11.53 -19.06
N MET A 71 -2.62 10.42 -18.42
CA MET A 71 -1.92 9.32 -19.10
C MET A 71 -2.87 8.59 -20.03
N VAL A 72 -4.04 8.21 -19.52
CA VAL A 72 -5.09 7.56 -20.30
C VAL A 72 -6.45 7.86 -19.67
N LYS A 73 -7.50 7.86 -20.49
CA LYS A 73 -8.87 8.13 -20.05
C LYS A 73 -9.89 7.22 -20.73
N ASP A 74 -11.04 7.08 -20.08
CA ASP A 74 -12.22 6.39 -20.59
C ASP A 74 -11.90 4.95 -21.08
N LEU A 75 -11.00 4.24 -20.39
CA LEU A 75 -10.60 2.87 -20.72
C LEU A 75 -11.81 1.93 -20.72
N THR A 76 -12.73 2.15 -19.79
CA THR A 76 -13.86 1.28 -19.50
C THR A 76 -15.09 2.09 -19.07
N GLU A 77 -16.25 1.45 -18.94
CA GLU A 77 -17.51 2.09 -18.56
C GLU A 77 -17.54 2.49 -17.08
N TYR A 78 -17.03 1.62 -16.21
CA TYR A 78 -16.99 1.83 -14.76
C TYR A 78 -15.64 2.38 -14.29
N ASP A 79 -15.64 2.84 -13.03
CA ASP A 79 -14.52 3.48 -12.35
C ASP A 79 -13.21 2.68 -12.44
N ASN A 80 -12.09 3.40 -12.43
CA ASN A 80 -10.76 2.84 -12.19
C ASN A 80 -10.58 2.41 -10.72
N VAL A 81 -9.65 1.47 -10.46
CA VAL A 81 -9.50 0.87 -9.12
C VAL A 81 -8.06 0.62 -8.68
N CYS A 82 -7.09 0.46 -9.57
CA CYS A 82 -5.71 0.31 -9.12
C CYS A 82 -4.69 0.74 -10.17
N ILE A 83 -3.50 1.08 -9.67
CA ILE A 83 -2.36 1.51 -10.47
C ILE A 83 -1.09 0.96 -9.81
N ALA A 84 -0.14 0.48 -10.61
CA ALA A 84 1.20 0.12 -10.19
C ALA A 84 2.21 0.87 -11.07
N ALA A 85 3.24 1.43 -10.44
CA ALA A 85 4.34 2.11 -11.10
C ALA A 85 5.66 1.60 -10.50
N ARG A 86 6.62 1.21 -11.33
CA ARG A 86 7.98 0.84 -10.93
C ARG A 86 8.89 0.81 -12.16
N ASP A 87 10.14 1.23 -12.01
CA ASP A 87 11.17 0.97 -13.01
C ASP A 87 11.51 -0.52 -12.99
N ILE A 88 11.07 -1.24 -14.04
CA ILE A 88 11.29 -2.69 -14.17
C ILE A 88 12.36 -3.01 -15.22
N ASN A 89 12.77 -2.02 -16.01
CA ASN A 89 13.70 -2.21 -17.12
C ASN A 89 15.10 -1.57 -16.87
N GLY A 90 15.23 -0.76 -15.83
CA GLY A 90 16.45 -0.09 -15.38
C GLY A 90 16.78 1.21 -16.11
N ASP A 91 15.83 1.83 -16.81
CA ASP A 91 16.03 3.08 -17.55
C ASP A 91 15.86 4.35 -16.70
N GLY A 92 15.49 4.19 -15.42
CA GLY A 92 15.27 5.29 -14.48
C GLY A 92 13.86 5.85 -14.52
N MET A 93 12.97 5.34 -15.37
CA MET A 93 11.58 5.76 -15.46
C MET A 93 10.65 4.58 -15.14
N VAL A 94 9.46 4.88 -14.61
CA VAL A 94 8.54 3.83 -14.18
C VAL A 94 7.65 3.30 -15.29
N GLU A 95 7.55 1.97 -15.37
CA GLU A 95 6.52 1.27 -16.12
C GLU A 95 5.21 1.28 -15.34
N VAL A 96 4.10 1.49 -16.06
CA VAL A 96 2.78 1.68 -15.44
C VAL A 96 1.78 0.63 -15.93
N ALA A 97 1.14 -0.03 -14.96
CA ALA A 97 0.00 -0.91 -15.19
C ALA A 97 -1.21 -0.43 -14.39
N VAL A 98 -2.40 -0.63 -14.94
CA VAL A 98 -3.64 -0.08 -14.39
C VAL A 98 -4.79 -1.07 -14.44
N GLY A 99 -5.69 -0.98 -13.46
CA GLY A 99 -6.90 -1.78 -13.33
C GLY A 99 -8.15 -0.90 -13.33
N ALA A 100 -9.15 -1.30 -14.12
CA ALA A 100 -10.40 -0.55 -14.28
C ALA A 100 -11.63 -1.47 -14.38
N GLN A 101 -12.78 -0.91 -14.79
CA GLN A 101 -14.08 -1.58 -14.85
C GLN A 101 -14.53 -2.08 -13.47
N TRP A 102 -14.45 -1.21 -12.45
CA TRP A 102 -14.74 -1.57 -11.07
C TRP A 102 -16.23 -1.91 -10.85
N ASN A 103 -16.50 -3.21 -10.73
CA ASN A 103 -17.84 -3.73 -10.45
C ASN A 103 -17.72 -4.98 -9.54
N PRO A 104 -17.54 -4.79 -8.21
CA PRO A 104 -17.27 -5.88 -7.29
C PRO A 104 -18.45 -6.85 -7.11
N GLY A 105 -19.67 -6.42 -7.48
CA GLY A 105 -20.86 -7.27 -7.42
C GLY A 105 -20.98 -8.28 -8.56
N GLU A 106 -20.24 -8.08 -9.65
CA GLU A 106 -20.22 -8.97 -10.81
C GLU A 106 -18.97 -9.87 -10.77
N THR A 107 -19.16 -11.11 -10.34
CA THR A 107 -18.10 -12.10 -10.13
C THR A 107 -18.04 -13.17 -11.21
N SER A 108 -18.78 -13.02 -12.32
CA SER A 108 -18.90 -14.07 -13.35
C SER A 108 -18.51 -13.62 -14.75
N ASN A 109 -18.81 -12.38 -15.11
CA ASN A 109 -18.68 -11.87 -16.47
C ASN A 109 -17.53 -10.85 -16.60
N GLU A 110 -16.45 -11.24 -17.28
CA GLU A 110 -15.27 -10.40 -17.55
C GLU A 110 -15.53 -9.20 -18.46
N GLN A 111 -16.60 -9.19 -19.25
CA GLN A 111 -16.96 -8.01 -20.05
C GLN A 111 -17.63 -6.93 -19.19
N LYS A 112 -18.14 -7.29 -18.02
CA LYS A 112 -18.88 -6.39 -17.12
C LYS A 112 -18.13 -6.02 -15.84
N SER A 113 -16.98 -6.65 -15.60
CA SER A 113 -16.20 -6.45 -14.39
C SER A 113 -14.73 -6.75 -14.62
N GLY A 114 -13.90 -5.84 -14.13
CA GLY A 114 -12.45 -5.94 -14.21
C GLY A 114 -11.88 -5.65 -15.59
N SER A 115 -10.69 -5.09 -15.59
CA SER A 115 -9.79 -5.03 -16.73
C SER A 115 -8.39 -4.74 -16.22
N VAL A 116 -7.37 -5.22 -16.92
CA VAL A 116 -5.96 -4.95 -16.62
C VAL A 116 -5.31 -4.43 -17.90
N HIS A 117 -4.54 -3.35 -17.80
CA HIS A 117 -3.82 -2.78 -18.93
C HIS A 117 -2.39 -2.42 -18.53
N TYR A 118 -1.44 -2.76 -19.38
CA TYR A 118 -0.11 -2.15 -19.38
C TYR A 118 -0.17 -0.85 -20.20
N LEU A 119 0.50 0.21 -19.77
CA LEU A 119 0.51 1.49 -20.49
C LEU A 119 1.88 1.68 -21.17
N ILE A 120 1.88 1.71 -22.50
CA ILE A 120 3.07 2.00 -23.29
C ILE A 120 3.32 3.52 -23.24
N ARG A 121 4.50 3.88 -22.70
CA ARG A 121 4.98 5.27 -22.63
C ARG A 121 5.26 5.83 -24.04
N PRO A 122 4.72 7.01 -24.39
CA PRO A 122 5.11 7.73 -25.60
C PRO A 122 6.48 8.40 -25.43
N GLU A 123 7.11 8.85 -26.53
CA GLU A 123 8.40 9.57 -26.48
C GLU A 123 8.33 10.85 -25.61
N ASP A 124 7.22 11.59 -25.71
CA ASP A 124 6.89 12.68 -24.78
C ASP A 124 5.89 12.16 -23.74
N PRO A 125 6.31 11.86 -22.49
CA PRO A 125 5.46 11.22 -21.48
C PRO A 125 4.26 12.07 -21.05
N THR A 126 4.23 13.37 -21.43
CA THR A 126 3.09 14.27 -21.19
C THR A 126 1.91 14.03 -22.13
N LYS A 127 2.10 13.21 -23.18
CA LYS A 127 1.05 12.79 -24.12
C LYS A 127 0.33 11.54 -23.60
N ALA A 128 -0.79 11.21 -24.24
CA ALA A 128 -1.54 10.01 -23.88
C ALA A 128 -0.71 8.73 -24.13
N TRP A 129 -0.76 7.82 -23.17
CA TRP A 129 -0.10 6.51 -23.20
C TRP A 129 -1.03 5.49 -23.88
N GLU A 130 -0.44 4.55 -24.61
CA GLU A 130 -1.21 3.52 -25.33
C GLU A 130 -1.51 2.34 -24.38
N PRO A 131 -2.78 1.98 -24.14
CA PRO A 131 -3.12 0.84 -23.29
C PRO A 131 -3.04 -0.49 -24.06
N VAL A 132 -2.28 -1.44 -23.52
CA VAL A 132 -2.26 -2.85 -23.93
C VAL A 132 -3.11 -3.65 -22.95
N LYS A 133 -4.23 -4.18 -23.42
CA LYS A 133 -5.12 -5.01 -22.60
C LYS A 133 -4.49 -6.37 -22.29
N LEU A 134 -4.45 -6.71 -21.01
CA LEU A 134 -3.94 -8.00 -20.52
C LEU A 134 -5.09 -8.93 -20.13
N HIS A 135 -4.78 -10.22 -19.91
CA HIS A 135 -5.72 -11.16 -19.30
C HIS A 135 -6.21 -10.64 -17.95
N HIS A 136 -7.46 -10.91 -17.57
CA HIS A 136 -8.00 -10.52 -16.27
C HIS A 136 -9.07 -11.49 -15.78
N GLU A 137 -9.38 -11.36 -14.50
CA GLU A 137 -10.53 -11.98 -13.84
C GLU A 137 -11.52 -10.86 -13.45
N PRO A 138 -12.82 -11.16 -13.27
CA PRO A 138 -13.76 -10.20 -12.69
C PRO A 138 -13.25 -9.64 -11.35
N THR A 139 -13.69 -8.45 -10.99
CA THR A 139 -13.38 -7.80 -9.72
C THR A 139 -11.89 -7.46 -9.49
N VAL A 140 -11.11 -7.21 -10.54
CA VAL A 140 -9.75 -6.60 -10.45
C VAL A 140 -9.75 -5.48 -9.40
N HIS A 141 -8.78 -5.47 -8.48
CA HIS A 141 -8.84 -4.60 -7.31
C HIS A 141 -7.50 -4.02 -6.83
N ARG A 142 -6.40 -4.79 -6.88
CA ARG A 142 -5.04 -4.29 -6.58
C ARG A 142 -4.02 -4.88 -7.53
N MET A 143 -2.91 -4.16 -7.73
CA MET A 143 -1.74 -4.69 -8.41
C MET A 143 -0.45 -4.06 -7.90
N ARG A 144 0.66 -4.79 -7.98
CA ARG A 144 2.02 -4.30 -7.68
C ARG A 144 3.04 -4.96 -8.61
N TRP A 145 4.09 -4.23 -8.95
CA TRP A 145 5.31 -4.80 -9.51
C TRP A 145 6.13 -5.45 -8.38
N VAL A 146 6.44 -6.73 -8.54
CA VAL A 146 7.18 -7.53 -7.55
C VAL A 146 8.47 -8.03 -8.17
N LYS A 147 9.60 -7.71 -7.54
CA LYS A 147 10.93 -8.18 -7.94
C LYS A 147 11.04 -9.68 -7.67
N ALA A 148 10.97 -10.49 -8.70
CA ALA A 148 11.10 -11.94 -8.59
C ALA A 148 12.56 -12.34 -8.42
N ASN A 149 13.46 -11.69 -9.17
CA ASN A 149 14.90 -11.76 -8.95
C ASN A 149 15.60 -10.49 -9.48
N ASP A 150 16.93 -10.44 -9.47
CA ASP A 150 17.72 -9.28 -9.90
C ASP A 150 17.38 -8.70 -11.27
N ASN A 151 16.89 -9.52 -12.20
CA ASN A 151 16.61 -9.10 -13.58
C ASN A 151 15.17 -9.39 -14.00
N LEU A 152 14.27 -9.66 -13.05
CA LEU A 152 12.91 -10.09 -13.35
C LEU A 152 11.91 -9.45 -12.40
N PHE A 153 10.95 -8.76 -12.98
CA PHE A 153 9.75 -8.29 -12.30
C PHE A 153 8.54 -9.02 -12.82
N HIS A 154 7.60 -9.30 -11.93
CA HIS A 154 6.26 -9.72 -12.28
C HIS A 154 5.27 -8.65 -11.85
N LEU A 155 4.29 -8.35 -12.70
CA LEU A 155 3.08 -7.69 -12.21
C LEU A 155 2.26 -8.73 -11.47
N VAL A 156 1.87 -8.48 -10.23
CA VAL A 156 0.91 -9.33 -9.53
C VAL A 156 -0.38 -8.56 -9.35
N MET A 157 -1.50 -9.17 -9.73
CA MET A 157 -2.85 -8.59 -9.66
C MET A 157 -3.76 -9.43 -8.75
N LEU A 158 -4.53 -8.75 -7.92
CA LEU A 158 -5.56 -9.32 -7.05
C LEU A 158 -6.94 -8.88 -7.52
N PRO A 159 -7.81 -9.85 -7.84
CA PRO A 159 -9.24 -9.66 -7.72
C PRO A 159 -9.65 -9.43 -6.26
N LEU A 160 -10.74 -8.71 -6.00
CA LEU A 160 -11.36 -8.67 -4.68
C LEU A 160 -12.04 -10.01 -4.39
N HIS A 161 -12.69 -10.59 -5.39
CA HIS A 161 -13.51 -11.79 -5.25
C HIS A 161 -13.17 -12.83 -6.32
N GLY A 162 -13.20 -14.10 -5.93
CA GLY A 162 -13.17 -15.20 -6.89
C GLY A 162 -14.50 -15.36 -7.61
N ARG A 163 -14.55 -16.26 -8.60
CA ARG A 163 -15.75 -16.42 -9.41
C ARG A 163 -16.92 -16.99 -8.63
N GLY A 164 -18.10 -16.49 -8.97
CA GLY A 164 -19.35 -16.88 -8.32
C GLY A 164 -19.43 -16.50 -6.84
N ASN A 165 -18.47 -15.72 -6.33
CA ASN A 165 -18.44 -15.31 -4.94
C ASN A 165 -19.66 -14.44 -4.60
N LYS A 166 -20.30 -14.75 -3.47
CA LYS A 166 -21.38 -13.95 -2.87
C LYS A 166 -21.12 -13.87 -1.37
N GLY A 167 -20.93 -12.65 -0.84
CA GLY A 167 -20.69 -12.44 0.59
C GLY A 167 -19.40 -13.09 1.11
N GLY A 168 -18.37 -13.24 0.28
CA GLY A 168 -17.11 -13.87 0.66
C GLY A 168 -17.13 -15.40 0.63
N SER A 169 -18.07 -16.01 -0.11
CA SER A 169 -18.17 -17.46 -0.32
C SER A 169 -18.34 -17.78 -1.80
N GLY A 170 -17.55 -18.71 -2.34
CA GLY A 170 -17.51 -19.09 -3.75
C GLY A 170 -16.16 -19.74 -4.08
N ASP A 171 -15.70 -19.58 -5.31
CA ASP A 171 -14.30 -19.90 -5.63
C ASP A 171 -13.37 -18.88 -4.98
N GLY A 172 -12.15 -19.32 -4.65
CA GLY A 172 -11.07 -18.44 -4.21
C GLY A 172 -10.64 -17.47 -5.31
N VAL A 173 -10.05 -16.35 -4.91
CA VAL A 173 -9.46 -15.35 -5.81
C VAL A 173 -8.29 -15.97 -6.56
N LYS A 174 -8.23 -15.81 -7.87
CA LYS A 174 -7.01 -16.14 -8.59
C LYS A 174 -6.04 -14.99 -8.44
N VAL A 175 -4.99 -15.18 -7.65
CA VAL A 175 -3.84 -14.26 -7.62
C VAL A 175 -3.08 -14.47 -8.93
N ILE A 176 -3.03 -13.46 -9.80
CA ILE A 176 -2.45 -13.62 -11.14
C ILE A 176 -1.11 -12.88 -11.22
N ALA A 177 -0.08 -13.58 -11.68
CA ALA A 177 1.18 -12.97 -12.08
C ALA A 177 1.23 -12.80 -13.61
N TYR A 178 1.89 -11.73 -14.06
CA TYR A 178 2.18 -11.44 -15.45
C TYR A 178 3.69 -11.20 -15.62
N GLU A 179 4.23 -11.66 -16.73
CA GLU A 179 5.61 -11.41 -17.14
C GLU A 179 5.62 -10.91 -18.58
N GLN A 180 6.34 -9.83 -18.80
CA GLN A 180 6.53 -9.21 -20.10
C GLN A 180 7.45 -10.10 -20.96
N ILE A 181 7.05 -10.40 -22.19
CA ILE A 181 7.81 -11.28 -23.09
C ILE A 181 8.63 -10.47 -24.10
N ASP A 182 8.12 -9.32 -24.52
CA ASP A 182 8.75 -8.43 -25.49
C ASP A 182 9.25 -7.14 -24.82
N LYS A 183 10.09 -6.36 -25.53
CA LYS A 183 10.60 -5.10 -24.95
C LYS A 183 9.57 -3.98 -25.04
N GLU A 184 8.64 -4.10 -25.98
CA GLU A 184 7.62 -3.11 -26.30
C GLU A 184 6.39 -3.21 -25.37
N GLY A 185 6.29 -4.27 -24.57
CA GLY A 185 5.21 -4.46 -23.59
C GLY A 185 3.89 -4.88 -24.22
N ARG A 186 3.93 -5.47 -25.43
CA ARG A 186 2.75 -5.89 -26.18
C ARG A 186 2.41 -7.36 -25.98
N ASP A 187 3.36 -8.18 -25.56
CA ASP A 187 3.15 -9.61 -25.32
C ASP A 187 3.49 -10.01 -23.88
N TRP A 188 2.59 -10.77 -23.27
CA TRP A 188 2.61 -11.09 -21.84
C TRP A 188 2.13 -12.52 -21.62
N LYS A 189 2.90 -13.29 -20.84
CA LYS A 189 2.39 -14.52 -20.23
C LYS A 189 1.79 -14.21 -18.87
N HIS A 190 0.84 -15.03 -18.46
CA HIS A 190 0.24 -14.95 -17.13
C HIS A 190 -0.01 -16.34 -16.55
N TRP A 191 -0.07 -16.43 -15.23
CA TRP A 191 -0.40 -17.66 -14.52
C TRP A 191 -0.97 -17.35 -13.14
N VAL A 192 -1.63 -18.35 -12.53
CA VAL A 192 -2.21 -18.23 -11.19
C VAL A 192 -1.17 -18.63 -10.15
N LEU A 193 -0.89 -17.75 -9.19
CA LEU A 193 0.01 -17.98 -8.05
C LEU A 193 -0.66 -18.76 -6.92
N ASP A 194 -1.91 -18.41 -6.63
CA ASP A 194 -2.72 -18.99 -5.54
C ASP A 194 -4.21 -18.84 -5.87
N GLN A 195 -5.01 -19.76 -5.37
CA GLN A 195 -6.48 -19.69 -5.44
C GLN A 195 -7.16 -20.12 -4.13
N SER A 196 -6.48 -19.93 -3.01
CA SER A 196 -6.93 -20.42 -1.70
C SER A 196 -7.60 -19.34 -0.83
N MET A 197 -7.48 -18.06 -1.22
CA MET A 197 -7.96 -16.92 -0.45
C MET A 197 -9.27 -16.36 -0.99
N HIS A 198 -10.02 -15.65 -0.16
CA HIS A 198 -11.18 -14.85 -0.55
C HIS A 198 -11.03 -13.41 -0.05
N VAL A 199 -11.74 -12.47 -0.67
CA VAL A 199 -11.78 -11.06 -0.21
C VAL A 199 -10.35 -10.49 -0.06
N THR A 200 -9.49 -10.70 -1.07
CA THR A 200 -8.14 -10.13 -1.05
C THR A 200 -8.19 -8.66 -1.39
N HIS A 201 -7.68 -7.83 -0.49
CA HIS A 201 -7.87 -6.39 -0.59
C HIS A 201 -6.57 -5.62 -0.76
N ASN A 202 -5.43 -6.10 -0.22
CA ASN A 202 -4.11 -5.53 -0.50
C ASN A 202 -2.97 -6.54 -0.42
N MET A 203 -1.80 -6.13 -0.93
CA MET A 203 -0.55 -6.88 -0.92
C MET A 203 0.62 -5.94 -0.61
N GLU A 204 1.73 -6.52 -0.14
CA GLU A 204 2.97 -5.82 0.12
C GLU A 204 4.18 -6.62 -0.38
N PRO A 205 4.90 -6.15 -1.42
CA PRO A 205 6.22 -6.67 -1.75
C PRO A 205 7.27 -6.10 -0.78
N VAL A 206 8.09 -6.96 -0.20
CA VAL A 206 9.13 -6.59 0.78
C VAL A 206 10.48 -7.10 0.31
N PRO A 207 11.54 -6.26 0.28
CA PRO A 207 12.88 -6.69 -0.12
C PRO A 207 13.39 -7.91 0.65
N SER A 208 14.11 -8.77 -0.06
CA SER A 208 14.82 -9.95 0.43
C SER A 208 16.15 -10.10 -0.31
N GLU A 209 16.98 -11.09 0.04
CA GLU A 209 18.35 -11.22 -0.49
C GLU A 209 18.45 -11.19 -2.02
N THR A 210 17.55 -11.88 -2.74
CA THR A 210 17.64 -12.04 -4.20
C THR A 210 16.46 -11.44 -4.96
N GLY A 211 15.47 -10.88 -4.28
CA GLY A 211 14.20 -10.42 -4.85
C GLY A 211 13.27 -9.89 -3.75
N GLU A 212 11.97 -10.11 -3.88
CA GLU A 212 10.97 -9.68 -2.89
C GLU A 212 10.13 -10.85 -2.37
N THR A 213 9.79 -10.76 -1.09
CA THR A 213 8.72 -11.55 -0.50
C THR A 213 7.41 -10.82 -0.65
N LEU A 214 6.43 -11.44 -1.29
CA LEU A 214 5.10 -10.87 -1.48
C LEU A 214 4.17 -11.34 -0.36
N TYR A 215 3.65 -10.41 0.43
CA TYR A 215 2.63 -10.67 1.45
C TYR A 215 1.26 -10.32 0.88
N ILE A 216 0.28 -11.21 1.05
CA ILE A 216 -1.11 -10.98 0.60
C ILE A 216 -2.04 -11.20 1.77
N GLY A 217 -2.91 -10.22 2.02
CA GLY A 217 -4.00 -10.30 2.99
C GLY A 217 -5.32 -10.66 2.33
N GLY A 218 -6.09 -11.52 2.98
CA GLY A 218 -7.45 -11.88 2.59
C GLY A 218 -8.30 -12.26 3.79
N LYS A 219 -9.51 -12.77 3.54
CA LYS A 219 -10.49 -13.20 4.55
C LYS A 219 -9.92 -14.25 5.50
N GLU A 220 -9.14 -15.19 4.99
CA GLU A 220 -8.54 -16.27 5.74
C GLU A 220 -7.33 -15.84 6.55
N GLY A 221 -6.69 -14.72 6.20
CA GLY A 221 -5.51 -14.19 6.85
C GLY A 221 -4.42 -13.81 5.87
N VAL A 222 -3.18 -14.14 6.20
CA VAL A 222 -2.00 -13.66 5.46
C VAL A 222 -1.19 -14.83 4.94
N LYS A 223 -0.82 -14.75 3.66
CA LYS A 223 0.18 -15.62 3.04
C LYS A 223 1.40 -14.81 2.59
N ALA A 224 2.57 -15.42 2.65
CA ALA A 224 3.81 -14.86 2.14
C ALA A 224 4.41 -15.77 1.07
N PHE A 225 4.83 -15.17 -0.04
CA PHE A 225 5.33 -15.87 -1.22
C PHE A 225 6.75 -15.39 -1.55
N SER A 226 7.59 -16.29 -2.04
CA SER A 226 8.91 -15.96 -2.60
C SER A 226 9.12 -16.68 -3.92
N TYR A 227 9.88 -16.08 -4.82
CA TYR A 227 10.22 -16.67 -6.10
C TYR A 227 11.57 -17.38 -6.02
N GLN A 228 11.58 -18.69 -6.27
CA GLN A 228 12.78 -19.53 -6.27
C GLN A 228 12.66 -20.58 -7.37
N ASP A 229 13.75 -20.88 -8.06
CA ASP A 229 13.82 -21.92 -9.09
C ASP A 229 12.73 -21.80 -10.18
N GLY A 230 12.37 -20.57 -10.56
CA GLY A 230 11.39 -20.31 -11.61
C GLY A 230 9.92 -20.36 -11.16
N VAL A 231 9.66 -20.53 -9.86
CA VAL A 231 8.31 -20.67 -9.32
C VAL A 231 8.10 -19.84 -8.05
N TRP A 232 6.89 -19.32 -7.89
CA TRP A 232 6.46 -18.72 -6.63
C TRP A 232 6.02 -19.81 -5.67
N THR A 233 6.54 -19.79 -4.44
CA THR A 233 6.20 -20.75 -3.38
C THR A 233 5.84 -20.03 -2.09
N HIS A 234 4.99 -20.65 -1.27
CA HIS A 234 4.66 -20.12 0.05
C HIS A 234 5.81 -20.33 1.03
N LYS A 235 6.03 -19.37 1.93
CA LYS A 235 7.11 -19.45 2.94
C LYS A 235 6.82 -20.35 4.14
N SER A 236 5.57 -20.60 4.50
CA SER A 236 5.22 -21.40 5.68
C SER A 236 4.75 -22.81 5.33
N LYS A 237 4.95 -23.74 6.26
CA LYS A 237 4.68 -25.18 6.09
C LYS A 237 3.24 -25.48 5.65
N ASP A 238 2.28 -24.74 6.20
CA ASP A 238 0.85 -24.87 5.88
C ASP A 238 0.34 -23.70 5.00
N GLY A 239 1.26 -22.87 4.50
CA GLY A 239 1.00 -21.74 3.60
C GLY A 239 0.50 -20.45 4.26
N TRP A 240 0.06 -20.49 5.51
CA TRP A 240 -0.43 -19.34 6.26
C TRP A 240 0.61 -18.77 7.23
N LEU A 241 0.65 -17.45 7.31
CA LEU A 241 1.44 -16.68 8.27
C LEU A 241 0.56 -16.17 9.41
N VAL A 242 -0.67 -15.77 9.08
CA VAL A 242 -1.78 -15.53 10.02
C VAL A 242 -2.99 -16.24 9.44
N ASN A 243 -3.77 -16.96 10.26
CA ASN A 243 -4.98 -17.65 9.80
C ASN A 243 -6.21 -17.49 10.74
N GLU A 244 -6.08 -16.64 11.76
CA GLU A 244 -7.15 -16.39 12.74
C GLU A 244 -7.95 -15.12 12.44
N TYR A 245 -7.36 -14.17 11.72
CA TYR A 245 -7.91 -12.86 11.43
C TYR A 245 -7.80 -12.56 9.94
N GLY A 246 -8.85 -12.02 9.34
CA GLY A 246 -8.81 -11.54 7.96
C GLY A 246 -8.16 -10.15 7.85
N PHE A 247 -7.61 -9.83 6.68
CA PHE A 247 -6.88 -8.58 6.44
C PHE A 247 -7.47 -7.83 5.23
N GLY A 248 -7.80 -6.56 5.43
CA GLY A 248 -8.11 -5.61 4.37
C GLY A 248 -6.85 -4.90 3.86
N GLU A 249 -6.05 -4.40 4.78
CA GLU A 249 -4.78 -3.73 4.48
C GLU A 249 -3.64 -4.45 5.17
N ILE A 250 -2.45 -4.40 4.58
CA ILE A 250 -1.28 -5.12 5.06
C ILE A 250 -0.01 -4.33 4.72
N ARG A 251 0.86 -4.13 5.71
CA ARG A 251 2.21 -3.56 5.53
C ARG A 251 3.20 -4.26 6.44
N VAL A 252 4.46 -4.32 6.00
CA VAL A 252 5.55 -4.88 6.80
C VAL A 252 6.49 -3.74 7.15
N GLY A 253 6.64 -3.48 8.45
CA GLY A 253 7.58 -2.49 8.97
C GLY A 253 8.77 -3.14 9.69
N LYS A 254 9.68 -2.32 10.18
CA LYS A 254 10.88 -2.69 10.94
C LYS A 254 10.87 -2.10 12.34
N ASP A 255 11.19 -2.93 13.33
CA ASP A 255 11.43 -2.46 14.71
C ASP A 255 12.82 -1.82 14.85
N ALA A 256 13.12 -1.23 16.01
CA ALA A 256 14.39 -0.54 16.30
C ALA A 256 15.66 -1.42 16.18
N VAL A 257 15.50 -2.75 16.12
CA VAL A 257 16.61 -3.70 15.95
C VAL A 257 16.59 -4.40 14.58
N GLY A 258 15.69 -3.98 13.69
CA GLY A 258 15.58 -4.44 12.30
C GLY A 258 14.72 -5.69 12.07
N ASN A 259 14.03 -6.21 13.09
CA ASN A 259 13.06 -7.30 12.89
C ASN A 259 11.84 -6.77 12.15
N SER A 260 11.27 -7.62 11.30
CA SER A 260 9.99 -7.30 10.67
C SER A 260 8.82 -7.45 11.63
N PHE A 261 7.91 -6.49 11.59
CA PHE A 261 6.55 -6.61 12.12
C PHE A 261 5.54 -6.48 10.99
N LEU A 262 4.33 -6.99 11.21
CA LEU A 262 3.21 -6.85 10.29
C LEU A 262 2.17 -5.91 10.87
N ALA A 263 1.78 -4.87 10.14
CA ALA A 263 0.63 -4.04 10.47
C ALA A 263 -0.55 -4.41 9.55
N GLY A 264 -1.77 -4.42 10.11
CA GLY A 264 -2.96 -4.80 9.37
C GLY A 264 -4.20 -4.01 9.74
N VAL A 265 -5.03 -3.70 8.73
CA VAL A 265 -6.44 -3.32 8.96
C VAL A 265 -7.29 -4.58 8.89
N GLU A 266 -8.03 -4.86 9.95
CA GLU A 266 -8.73 -6.14 10.13
C GLU A 266 -10.23 -5.98 10.41
N PRO A 267 -11.10 -6.76 9.73
CA PRO A 267 -10.89 -7.42 8.45
C PRO A 267 -10.95 -6.42 7.28
N PHE A 268 -11.32 -6.86 6.07
CA PHE A 268 -11.66 -5.99 4.94
C PHE A 268 -12.59 -4.84 5.37
N HIS A 269 -12.13 -3.60 5.15
CA HIS A 269 -12.79 -2.35 5.59
C HIS A 269 -13.16 -2.34 7.08
N GLY A 270 -12.37 -3.04 7.89
CA GLY A 270 -12.63 -3.23 9.31
C GLY A 270 -12.27 -2.01 10.16
N PRO A 271 -12.69 -2.03 11.43
CA PRO A 271 -12.43 -0.95 12.37
C PRO A 271 -11.08 -1.06 13.08
N THR A 272 -10.38 -2.18 12.88
CA THR A 272 -9.24 -2.59 13.71
C THR A 272 -7.92 -2.32 13.01
N LEU A 273 -6.99 -1.66 13.71
CA LEU A 273 -5.57 -1.68 13.39
C LEU A 273 -4.85 -2.60 14.39
N SER A 274 -4.13 -3.58 13.87
CA SER A 274 -3.34 -4.54 14.63
C SER A 274 -1.88 -4.54 14.19
N VAL A 275 -1.01 -4.98 15.08
CA VAL A 275 0.41 -5.24 14.81
C VAL A 275 0.76 -6.65 15.26
N TYR A 276 1.52 -7.38 14.44
CA TYR A 276 2.07 -8.68 14.77
C TYR A 276 3.58 -8.58 14.81
N THR A 277 4.16 -8.86 15.97
CA THR A 277 5.60 -8.88 16.19
C THR A 277 6.08 -10.32 16.46
N VAL A 278 7.40 -10.50 16.48
CA VAL A 278 8.05 -11.75 16.90
C VAL A 278 9.13 -11.46 17.94
N ASP A 279 9.20 -12.28 18.99
CA ASP A 279 10.21 -12.13 20.04
C ASP A 279 11.56 -12.71 19.62
N LYS A 280 12.27 -12.06 18.68
CA LYS A 280 13.57 -12.51 18.11
C LYS A 280 13.52 -13.94 17.53
N LYS A 281 12.33 -14.36 17.10
CA LYS A 281 12.07 -15.64 16.46
C LYS A 281 11.76 -15.43 14.97
N PRO A 282 11.85 -16.47 14.13
CA PRO A 282 11.39 -16.37 12.75
C PRO A 282 9.92 -15.94 12.68
N PHE A 283 9.59 -15.12 11.68
CA PHE A 283 8.24 -14.65 11.36
C PHE A 283 7.37 -15.83 10.89
N ALA A 284 6.80 -16.55 11.84
CA ALA A 284 6.01 -17.77 11.67
C ALA A 284 4.82 -17.75 12.65
N ILE A 285 3.72 -18.40 12.27
CA ILE A 285 2.42 -18.25 12.95
C ILE A 285 2.48 -18.57 14.44
N GLU A 286 3.26 -19.56 14.85
CA GLU A 286 3.44 -19.98 16.24
C GLU A 286 4.24 -19.00 17.10
N ASN A 287 4.85 -17.99 16.47
CA ASN A 287 5.71 -16.99 17.13
C ASN A 287 5.11 -15.59 17.13
N LEU A 288 3.95 -15.38 16.51
CA LEU A 288 3.37 -14.05 16.37
C LEU A 288 2.68 -13.60 17.65
N ASN A 289 3.05 -12.40 18.10
CA ASN A 289 2.38 -11.68 19.17
C ASN A 289 1.51 -10.58 18.54
N ARG A 290 0.18 -10.69 18.70
CA ARG A 290 -0.78 -9.70 18.16
C ARG A 290 -1.10 -8.63 19.19
N THR A 291 -0.87 -7.37 18.83
CA THR A 291 -1.23 -6.18 19.60
C THR A 291 -2.33 -5.39 18.89
N LEU A 292 -3.39 -5.03 19.61
CA LEU A 292 -4.45 -4.15 19.11
C LEU A 292 -4.05 -2.68 19.35
N LEU A 293 -3.96 -1.87 18.30
CA LEU A 293 -3.66 -0.44 18.43
C LEU A 293 -4.91 0.43 18.52
N THR A 294 -5.93 0.10 17.72
CA THR A 294 -7.25 0.75 17.79
C THR A 294 -8.32 -0.16 17.19
N SER A 295 -9.55 0.00 17.63
CA SER A 295 -10.76 -0.60 17.05
C SER A 295 -11.83 0.46 16.74
N ALA A 296 -11.39 1.71 16.57
CA ALA A 296 -12.25 2.89 16.43
C ALA A 296 -12.16 3.51 15.03
N MET A 297 -11.94 2.71 13.98
CA MET A 297 -12.02 3.17 12.60
C MET A 297 -13.37 2.78 11.99
N MET A 298 -13.78 3.47 10.92
CA MET A 298 -14.89 3.06 10.08
C MET A 298 -14.40 2.96 8.64
N GLN A 299 -14.42 1.76 8.07
CA GLN A 299 -13.88 1.48 6.74
C GLN A 299 -12.40 1.87 6.60
N GLY A 300 -11.54 1.28 7.45
CA GLY A 300 -10.08 1.42 7.32
C GLY A 300 -9.58 0.96 5.95
N HIS A 301 -8.68 1.72 5.33
CA HIS A 301 -8.29 1.50 3.94
C HIS A 301 -6.88 2.02 3.57
N GLY A 302 -6.44 3.16 4.10
CA GLY A 302 -5.07 3.63 3.92
C GLY A 302 -4.14 3.02 4.98
N LEU A 303 -3.01 2.44 4.58
CA LEU A 303 -2.00 1.92 5.50
C LEU A 303 -0.58 2.05 4.93
N ALA A 304 0.36 2.51 5.76
CA ALA A 304 1.80 2.54 5.48
C ALA A 304 2.62 2.30 6.76
N THR A 305 3.84 1.79 6.57
CA THR A 305 4.89 1.70 7.58
C THR A 305 6.15 2.35 7.04
N ALA A 306 6.77 3.24 7.82
CA ALA A 306 8.04 3.88 7.47
C ALA A 306 8.63 4.58 8.70
N ASP A 307 9.96 4.73 8.72
CA ASP A 307 10.66 5.56 9.69
C ASP A 307 10.47 7.05 9.33
N LEU A 308 9.35 7.61 9.76
CA LEU A 308 8.92 8.99 9.48
C LEU A 308 9.54 9.99 10.46
N LEU A 309 10.00 9.52 11.61
CA LEU A 309 10.56 10.35 12.68
C LEU A 309 12.07 10.12 12.86
N ASN A 310 12.70 9.35 11.96
CA ASN A 310 14.12 8.99 12.00
C ASN A 310 14.53 8.38 13.36
N MET A 311 13.68 7.49 13.87
CA MET A 311 13.85 6.76 15.12
C MET A 311 14.63 5.46 14.94
N GLY A 312 14.89 5.04 13.68
CA GLY A 312 15.41 3.71 13.36
C GLY A 312 14.38 2.60 13.52
N GLU A 313 13.11 2.96 13.71
CA GLU A 313 11.96 2.08 13.86
C GLU A 313 10.79 2.69 13.08
N ASP A 314 10.05 1.85 12.35
CA ASP A 314 8.94 2.31 11.52
C ASP A 314 7.72 2.71 12.37
N GLN A 315 7.17 3.88 12.09
CA GLN A 315 5.84 4.28 12.54
C GLN A 315 4.78 3.64 11.63
N ILE A 316 3.53 3.60 12.11
CA ILE A 316 2.38 3.13 11.33
C ILE A 316 1.46 4.30 11.03
N VAL A 317 1.15 4.53 9.76
CA VAL A 317 0.14 5.51 9.33
C VAL A 317 -1.08 4.78 8.82
N VAL A 318 -2.25 5.12 9.35
CA VAL A 318 -3.53 4.54 8.94
C VAL A 318 -4.55 5.64 8.63
N GLY A 319 -5.35 5.41 7.59
CA GLY A 319 -6.46 6.28 7.20
C GLY A 319 -7.73 5.48 6.96
N TRP A 320 -8.88 6.12 7.20
CA TRP A 320 -10.18 5.48 7.02
C TRP A 320 -11.21 6.42 6.38
N ARG A 321 -12.22 5.81 5.74
CA ARG A 321 -13.03 6.47 4.71
C ARG A 321 -14.30 7.14 5.22
N GLU A 322 -14.77 6.77 6.41
CA GLU A 322 -16.02 7.27 6.97
C GLU A 322 -15.85 7.72 8.42
N ALA A 323 -16.73 8.60 8.90
CA ALA A 323 -16.75 8.96 10.31
C ALA A 323 -17.06 7.72 11.17
N ASN A 324 -16.27 7.49 12.22
CA ASN A 324 -16.54 6.47 13.21
C ASN A 324 -17.68 6.88 14.16
N ASP A 325 -17.96 6.07 15.19
CA ASP A 325 -19.01 6.33 16.18
C ASP A 325 -18.82 7.65 16.95
N ASP A 326 -17.58 8.15 17.05
CA ASP A 326 -17.24 9.44 17.67
C ASP A 326 -17.35 10.62 16.68
N GLY A 327 -17.71 10.36 15.43
CA GLY A 327 -17.76 11.35 14.35
C GLY A 327 -16.41 11.67 13.71
N ASP A 328 -15.37 10.89 14.04
CA ASP A 328 -13.99 11.12 13.61
C ASP A 328 -13.62 10.33 12.34
N LEU A 329 -13.01 10.99 11.37
CA LEU A 329 -12.32 10.43 10.20
C LEU A 329 -10.98 11.11 9.96
N GLY A 330 -10.13 10.55 9.10
CA GLY A 330 -8.85 11.17 8.75
C GLY A 330 -7.70 10.19 8.68
N ILE A 331 -6.51 10.71 8.98
CA ILE A 331 -5.24 9.99 9.00
C ILE A 331 -4.61 10.12 10.39
N LYS A 332 -4.25 8.97 10.97
CA LYS A 332 -3.51 8.88 12.22
C LYS A 332 -2.16 8.22 12.02
N MET A 333 -1.19 8.66 12.80
CA MET A 333 0.08 7.96 12.98
C MET A 333 0.14 7.33 14.37
N PHE A 334 0.75 6.16 14.43
CA PHE A 334 1.09 5.46 15.65
C PHE A 334 2.61 5.39 15.78
N VAL A 335 3.13 5.85 16.91
CA VAL A 335 4.57 5.96 17.22
C VAL A 335 4.92 4.97 18.33
N PRO A 336 5.82 4.01 18.08
CA PRO A 336 6.21 3.04 19.09
C PRO A 336 6.98 3.71 20.22
N GLN A 337 6.83 3.17 21.43
CA GLN A 337 7.43 3.68 22.66
C GLN A 337 8.34 2.61 23.28
N GLU A 338 9.31 3.03 24.10
CA GLU A 338 10.28 2.13 24.75
C GLU A 338 9.61 1.05 25.64
N ASP A 339 8.41 1.33 26.17
CA ASP A 339 7.64 0.39 26.99
C ASP A 339 6.81 -0.63 26.15
N GLY A 340 6.93 -0.57 24.83
CA GLY A 340 6.20 -1.40 23.87
C GLY A 340 4.79 -0.90 23.55
N SER A 341 4.35 0.21 24.14
CA SER A 341 3.11 0.87 23.77
C SER A 341 3.26 1.69 22.48
N TRP A 342 2.14 2.18 21.96
CA TRP A 342 2.11 3.04 20.78
C TRP A 342 1.35 4.32 21.10
N GLU A 343 2.01 5.46 20.95
CA GLU A 343 1.39 6.77 21.03
C GLU A 343 0.69 7.11 19.71
N LYS A 344 -0.44 7.82 19.75
CA LYS A 344 -1.26 8.10 18.56
C LYS A 344 -1.37 9.60 18.31
N HIS A 345 -1.14 10.01 17.07
CA HIS A 345 -1.19 11.41 16.65
C HIS A 345 -2.11 11.56 15.44
N TRP A 346 -2.90 12.63 15.42
CA TRP A 346 -3.64 13.02 14.23
C TRP A 346 -2.71 13.74 13.27
N LEU A 347 -2.66 13.27 12.02
CA LEU A 347 -2.01 13.99 10.93
C LEU A 347 -3.02 14.80 10.13
N ASP A 348 -4.22 14.25 9.99
CA ASP A 348 -5.39 14.90 9.40
C ASP A 348 -6.61 14.44 10.20
N LYS A 349 -7.37 15.39 10.75
CA LYS A 349 -8.61 15.10 11.48
C LYS A 349 -9.79 15.74 10.77
N ASN A 350 -10.71 14.90 10.30
CA ASN A 350 -11.98 15.25 9.68
C ASN A 350 -11.89 16.01 8.34
N ASP A 351 -10.74 15.96 7.64
CA ASP A 351 -10.54 16.65 6.36
C ASP A 351 -10.18 15.68 5.20
N MET A 352 -9.58 14.52 5.49
CA MET A 352 -9.29 13.48 4.50
C MET A 352 -10.05 12.16 4.76
N ALA A 353 -11.05 11.87 3.93
CA ALA A 353 -11.68 10.55 3.87
C ALA A 353 -10.78 9.58 3.11
N CYS A 354 -9.72 9.13 3.77
CA CYS A 354 -8.57 8.46 3.17
C CYS A 354 -8.95 7.13 2.53
N GLU A 355 -8.91 7.07 1.20
CA GLU A 355 -9.04 5.84 0.43
C GLU A 355 -7.68 5.14 0.37
N ASP A 356 -6.65 5.73 -0.24
CA ASP A 356 -5.31 5.15 -0.27
C ASP A 356 -4.28 6.14 0.26
N LEU A 357 -3.16 5.62 0.73
CA LEU A 357 -1.99 6.42 1.09
C LEU A 357 -0.68 5.74 0.71
N LYS A 358 0.35 6.56 0.51
CA LYS A 358 1.73 6.17 0.19
C LYS A 358 2.70 7.05 0.97
N VAL A 359 3.92 6.54 1.13
CA VAL A 359 5.02 7.26 1.76
C VAL A 359 6.17 7.34 0.76
N ALA A 360 6.76 8.52 0.58
CA ALA A 360 7.91 8.75 -0.28
C ALA A 360 8.59 10.07 0.08
N ASP A 361 9.91 10.14 -0.04
CA ASP A 361 10.67 11.39 0.07
C ASP A 361 10.51 12.20 -1.23
N LEU A 362 9.61 13.20 -1.22
CA LEU A 362 9.25 13.96 -2.43
C LEU A 362 10.17 15.17 -2.65
N ASP A 363 10.78 15.72 -1.61
CA ASP A 363 11.68 16.88 -1.71
C ASP A 363 13.17 16.54 -1.56
N GLY A 364 13.50 15.29 -1.27
CA GLY A 364 14.87 14.77 -1.20
C GLY A 364 15.60 15.17 0.09
N ASP A 365 14.86 15.55 1.14
CA ASP A 365 15.44 15.94 2.43
C ASP A 365 15.74 14.75 3.37
N GLY A 366 15.40 13.53 2.93
CA GLY A 366 15.55 12.30 3.69
C GLY A 366 14.43 12.03 4.69
N LYS A 367 13.37 12.85 4.73
CA LYS A 367 12.19 12.69 5.59
C LYS A 367 10.97 12.40 4.73
N PRO A 368 10.52 11.14 4.65
CA PRO A 368 9.43 10.81 3.74
C PRO A 368 8.13 11.55 4.05
N GLU A 369 7.47 12.03 2.99
CA GLU A 369 6.12 12.58 2.97
C GLU A 369 5.07 11.48 3.06
N ILE A 370 3.85 11.87 3.43
CA ILE A 370 2.66 11.04 3.24
C ILE A 370 1.82 11.65 2.11
N ILE A 371 1.39 10.82 1.18
CA ILE A 371 0.51 11.18 0.06
C ILE A 371 -0.78 10.41 0.25
N ALA A 372 -1.92 11.09 0.25
CA ALA A 372 -3.23 10.45 0.44
C ALA A 372 -4.27 10.93 -0.57
N SER A 373 -5.11 9.99 -0.99
CA SER A 373 -6.24 10.23 -1.88
C SER A 373 -7.55 9.98 -1.15
N GLY A 374 -8.56 10.78 -1.45
CA GLY A 374 -9.89 10.65 -0.85
C GLY A 374 -10.98 10.48 -1.90
N ARG A 375 -11.70 9.35 -1.85
CA ARG A 375 -12.85 9.11 -2.72
C ARG A 375 -14.03 10.00 -2.37
N ALA A 376 -14.37 10.09 -1.08
CA ALA A 376 -15.52 10.87 -0.63
C ALA A 376 -15.21 12.38 -0.59
N THR A 377 -13.99 12.74 -0.17
CA THR A 377 -13.52 14.13 -0.11
C THR A 377 -13.04 14.68 -1.45
N LYS A 378 -12.84 13.81 -2.46
CA LYS A 378 -12.45 14.20 -3.83
C LYS A 378 -11.18 15.04 -3.88
N ASN A 379 -10.18 14.61 -3.12
CA ASN A 379 -8.94 15.33 -3.02
C ASN A 379 -7.73 14.40 -3.03
N LEU A 380 -6.60 14.95 -3.45
CA LEU A 380 -5.26 14.41 -3.34
C LEU A 380 -4.46 15.40 -2.51
N LYS A 381 -3.86 14.92 -1.41
CA LYS A 381 -3.05 15.75 -0.51
C LYS A 381 -1.66 15.16 -0.32
N ILE A 382 -0.71 16.06 -0.12
CA ILE A 382 0.63 15.77 0.40
C ILE A 382 0.67 16.28 1.84
N TYR A 383 1.21 15.50 2.76
CA TYR A 383 1.54 15.90 4.11
C TYR A 383 3.07 15.95 4.20
N TRP A 384 3.60 17.17 4.09
CA TRP A 384 5.03 17.47 4.14
C TRP A 384 5.59 17.17 5.51
N ASN A 385 6.60 16.31 5.60
CA ASN A 385 7.21 15.99 6.87
C ASN A 385 8.06 17.17 7.34
N LYS A 386 7.72 17.71 8.51
CA LYS A 386 8.38 18.86 9.15
C LYS A 386 8.71 18.54 10.61
N SER A 387 8.74 17.24 10.94
CA SER A 387 9.20 16.72 12.23
C SER A 387 10.70 16.96 12.38
N TYR A 388 11.18 17.20 13.60
CA TYR A 388 12.55 17.65 13.86
C TYR A 388 13.55 16.51 14.03
#